data_AF-A0A554NCI9-F1
#
_entry.id   AF-A0A554NCI9-F1
#
_cell.length_a   1.000
_cell.length_b   1.000
_cell.length_c   1.000
_cell.angle_alpha   90.00
_cell.angle_beta   90.00
_cell.angle_gamma   90.00
#
_symmetry.space_group_name_H-M   'P 1'
#
loop_
_entity.id
_entity.type
_entity.pdbx_description
1 polymer ?
#
loop_
_entity_poly.entity_id
_entity_poly.type
_entity_poly.pdbx_seq_one_letter_code
_entity_poly.pdbx_strand_id
1 'polypeptide(L)'
;MAMTGSQDENNDPDVEYRFYVYDDEDPTDPRYAFYMRVRDGGELPLYDRPPEGEGMWHDPEPGSDQYGAVAPTTAFKEIVTGLLGDGVDAGEVAALPAHEEHFARVVHGTANQSPDNLPDPVWSFVHRCRQEVFLDAE
;
A
#
# COMPACT_ATOMS: atom_id res chain seq x y z
N MET A 1 42.03 -6.42 19.76
CA MET A 1 41.59 -6.96 18.45
C MET A 1 41.01 -8.34 18.68
N ALA A 2 39.68 -8.46 18.54
CA ALA A 2 38.94 -9.65 18.14
C ALA A 2 37.49 -9.18 17.87
N MET A 3 37.06 -9.35 16.62
CA MET A 3 35.68 -9.15 16.16
C MET A 3 34.80 -10.36 16.51
N THR A 4 33.51 -10.23 16.17
CA THR A 4 32.43 -11.25 16.12
C THR A 4 31.55 -11.20 17.36
N GLY A 5 30.25 -10.93 17.28
CA GLY A 5 29.33 -10.84 16.15
C GLY A 5 27.95 -11.12 16.73
N SER A 6 27.05 -10.14 16.66
CA SER A 6 25.63 -10.35 16.91
C SER A 6 24.90 -9.55 15.85
N GLN A 7 24.70 -10.22 14.72
CA GLN A 7 23.61 -9.95 13.79
C GLN A 7 22.32 -9.94 14.61
N ASP A 8 21.73 -8.76 14.77
CA ASP A 8 20.27 -8.55 14.82
C ASP A 8 20.00 -7.04 14.61
N GLU A 9 20.61 -6.46 13.57
CA GLU A 9 20.02 -5.25 13.00
C GLU A 9 18.82 -5.72 12.21
N ASN A 10 17.66 -5.67 12.89
CA ASN A 10 16.33 -5.64 12.27
C ASN A 10 16.41 -4.72 11.05
N ASN A 11 16.68 -5.31 9.89
CA ASN A 11 16.63 -4.67 8.58
C ASN A 11 15.16 -4.59 8.19
N ASP A 12 14.37 -3.92 9.03
CA ASP A 12 13.13 -3.37 8.56
C ASP A 12 13.53 -2.15 7.75
N PRO A 13 13.42 -2.18 6.41
CA PRO A 13 13.70 -0.99 5.65
C PRO A 13 12.70 0.07 6.15
N ASP A 14 13.22 1.19 6.66
CA ASP A 14 12.47 2.35 7.15
C ASP A 14 11.74 2.98 5.95
N VAL A 15 10.64 2.33 5.58
CA VAL A 15 9.86 2.53 4.36
C VAL A 15 8.44 2.76 4.80
N GLU A 16 7.93 3.95 4.52
CA GLU A 16 6.57 4.34 4.84
C GLU A 16 5.72 4.32 3.57
N TYR A 17 4.51 3.77 3.65
CA TYR A 17 3.56 3.79 2.55
C TYR A 17 2.48 4.81 2.82
N ARG A 18 2.09 5.59 1.80
CA ARG A 18 1.14 6.70 1.94
C ARG A 18 0.24 6.82 0.71
N PHE A 19 -1.01 7.22 0.97
CA PHE A 19 -1.95 7.66 -0.06
C PHE A 19 -1.90 9.18 -0.18
N TYR A 20 -1.87 9.69 -1.40
CA TYR A 20 -2.11 11.07 -1.72
C TYR A 20 -3.48 11.16 -2.36
N VAL A 21 -4.46 11.73 -1.66
CA VAL A 21 -5.82 11.94 -2.19
C VAL A 21 -5.90 13.38 -2.68
N TYR A 22 -6.10 13.55 -3.98
CA TYR A 22 -6.07 14.85 -4.65
C TYR A 22 -7.45 15.49 -4.75
N ASP A 23 -8.47 14.64 -4.92
CA ASP A 23 -9.85 15.05 -5.10
C ASP A 23 -10.75 14.12 -4.27
N ASP A 24 -11.51 14.73 -3.37
CA ASP A 24 -12.51 14.07 -2.52
C ASP A 24 -13.92 14.63 -2.84
N GLU A 25 -14.08 15.37 -3.95
CA GLU A 25 -15.38 15.96 -4.31
C GLU A 25 -16.40 14.87 -4.68
N ASP A 26 -15.93 13.78 -5.29
CA ASP A 26 -16.71 12.55 -5.46
C ASP A 26 -16.14 11.42 -4.58
N PRO A 27 -16.82 11.08 -3.46
CA PRO A 27 -16.34 10.06 -2.55
C PRO A 27 -16.48 8.64 -3.11
N THR A 28 -17.11 8.45 -4.27
CA THR A 28 -17.22 7.13 -4.92
C THR A 28 -16.16 6.91 -6.00
N ASP A 29 -15.56 7.99 -6.51
CA ASP A 29 -14.49 7.95 -7.52
C ASP A 29 -13.34 8.92 -7.17
N PRO A 30 -12.63 8.70 -6.05
CA PRO A 30 -11.58 9.62 -5.62
C PRO A 30 -10.35 9.53 -6.54
N ARG A 31 -9.78 10.70 -6.87
CA ARG A 31 -8.45 10.77 -7.48
C ARG A 31 -7.39 10.59 -6.40
N TYR A 32 -6.59 9.54 -6.49
CA TYR A 32 -5.54 9.27 -5.51
C TYR A 32 -4.30 8.65 -6.14
N ALA A 33 -3.18 8.73 -5.44
CA ALA A 33 -1.99 7.96 -5.75
C ALA A 33 -1.44 7.28 -4.49
N PHE A 34 -0.74 6.16 -4.68
CA PHE A 34 -0.09 5.40 -3.63
C PHE A 34 1.41 5.47 -3.81
N TYR A 35 2.12 5.90 -2.76
CA TYR A 35 3.55 6.14 -2.77
C TYR A 35 4.26 5.33 -1.69
N MET A 36 5.52 5.02 -1.97
CA MET A 36 6.48 4.47 -1.03
C MET A 36 7.54 5.53 -0.73
N ARG A 37 7.63 5.95 0.53
CA ARG A 37 8.65 6.87 1.02
C ARG A 37 9.82 6.08 1.59
N VAL A 38 11.01 6.31 1.05
CA VAL A 38 12.27 5.72 1.53
C VAL A 38 12.99 6.69 2.48
N ARG A 39 13.78 6.15 3.41
CA ARG A 39 14.50 6.88 4.47
C ARG A 39 15.25 8.15 4.05
N ASP A 40 15.80 8.18 2.83
CA ASP A 40 16.49 9.36 2.27
C ASP A 40 15.56 10.53 1.93
N GLY A 41 14.26 10.42 2.24
CA GLY A 41 13.24 11.41 1.95
C GLY A 41 12.73 11.35 0.50
N GLY A 42 13.15 10.35 -0.27
CA GLY A 42 12.61 10.10 -1.61
C GLY A 42 11.25 9.44 -1.53
N GLU A 43 10.30 9.90 -2.34
CA GLU A 43 8.99 9.27 -2.48
C GLU A 43 8.87 8.67 -3.88
N LEU A 44 8.45 7.42 -3.97
CA LEU A 44 8.33 6.66 -5.20
C LEU A 44 6.85 6.38 -5.45
N PRO A 45 6.24 6.89 -6.54
CA PRO A 45 4.89 6.54 -6.90
C PRO A 45 4.86 5.06 -7.27
N LEU A 46 3.90 4.34 -6.69
CA LEU A 46 3.62 2.95 -7.03
C LEU A 46 2.38 2.87 -7.91
N TYR A 47 1.36 3.67 -7.61
CA TYR A 47 0.08 3.63 -8.29
C TYR A 47 -0.55 5.01 -8.40
N ASP A 48 -1.12 5.36 -9.53
CA ASP A 48 -1.92 6.57 -9.72
C ASP A 48 -3.31 6.19 -10.24
N ARG A 49 -4.36 6.76 -9.65
CA ARG A 49 -5.73 6.66 -10.12
C ARG A 49 -6.21 8.04 -10.56
N PRO A 50 -6.37 8.28 -11.87
CA PRO A 50 -7.10 9.44 -12.35
C PRO A 50 -8.61 9.24 -12.13
N PRO A 51 -9.40 10.33 -12.06
CA PRO A 51 -10.86 10.23 -12.06
C PRO A 51 -11.35 9.53 -13.33
N GLU A 52 -12.36 8.68 -13.20
CA GLU A 52 -12.98 7.85 -14.24
C GLU A 52 -12.03 6.85 -14.94
N GLY A 53 -10.84 6.58 -14.38
CA GLY A 53 -9.84 5.69 -14.97
C GLY A 53 -9.53 4.42 -14.18
N GLU A 54 -8.99 3.42 -14.88
CA GLU A 54 -8.62 2.11 -14.30
C GLU A 54 -7.38 2.17 -13.38
N GLY A 55 -6.66 3.29 -13.39
CA GLY A 55 -5.41 3.51 -12.67
C GLY A 55 -4.20 2.84 -13.31
N MET A 56 -3.01 3.33 -12.96
CA MET A 56 -1.75 2.98 -13.61
C MET A 56 -0.70 2.64 -12.56
N TRP A 57 -0.02 1.52 -12.76
CA TRP A 57 1.20 1.20 -12.03
C TRP A 57 2.35 2.04 -12.55
N HIS A 58 3.13 2.60 -11.64
CA HIS A 58 4.35 3.32 -11.97
C HIS A 58 5.57 2.47 -11.66
N ASP A 59 6.55 2.54 -12.55
CA ASP A 59 7.92 2.21 -12.17
C ASP A 59 8.36 3.23 -11.10
N PRO A 60 8.90 2.77 -9.97
CA PRO A 60 9.23 3.65 -8.85
C PRO A 60 10.35 4.63 -9.24
N GLU A 61 9.99 5.85 -9.62
CA GLU A 61 10.88 6.98 -9.86
C GLU A 61 10.63 8.09 -8.84
N PRO A 62 11.65 8.82 -8.35
CA PRO A 62 11.46 9.83 -7.30
C PRO A 62 10.48 10.94 -7.74
N GLY A 63 9.36 11.03 -7.04
CA GLY A 63 8.29 12.03 -7.22
C GLY A 63 8.44 13.22 -6.27
N SER A 64 7.52 14.19 -6.39
CA SER A 64 7.51 15.43 -5.58
C SER A 64 6.39 15.43 -4.53
N ASP A 65 6.76 15.66 -3.25
CA ASP A 65 5.91 15.70 -2.03
C ASP A 65 4.88 16.87 -1.95
N GLN A 66 4.13 17.20 -3.01
CA GLN A 66 3.32 18.44 -3.04
C GLN A 66 1.88 18.33 -2.46
N TYR A 67 1.48 17.20 -1.87
CA TYR A 67 0.06 16.97 -1.52
C TYR A 67 -0.14 16.40 -0.11
N GLY A 68 -1.39 16.38 0.38
CA GLY A 68 -1.72 15.85 1.70
C GLY A 68 -1.61 14.33 1.73
N ALA A 69 -0.55 13.82 2.38
CA ALA A 69 -0.34 12.38 2.53
C ALA A 69 -1.16 11.82 3.69
N VAL A 70 -1.84 10.71 3.46
CA VAL A 70 -2.61 9.95 4.46
C VAL A 70 -2.01 8.56 4.57
N ALA A 71 -1.80 8.08 5.81
CA ALA A 71 -1.31 6.73 6.03
C ALA A 71 -2.41 5.69 5.79
N PRO A 72 -2.08 4.49 5.29
CA PRO A 72 -3.02 3.38 5.18
C PRO A 72 -3.62 3.03 6.55
N THR A 73 -4.93 2.85 6.60
CA THR A 73 -5.65 2.50 7.82
C THR A 73 -5.36 1.07 8.25
N THR A 74 -5.51 0.78 9.55
CA THR A 74 -5.34 -0.58 10.08
C THR A 74 -6.31 -1.56 9.43
N ALA A 75 -7.59 -1.18 9.26
CA ALA A 75 -8.59 -2.01 8.61
C ALA A 75 -8.20 -2.37 7.16
N PHE A 76 -7.65 -1.42 6.41
CA PHE A 76 -7.13 -1.69 5.08
C PHE A 76 -5.95 -2.66 5.11
N LYS A 77 -4.99 -2.47 6.03
CA LYS A 77 -3.86 -3.40 6.22
C LYS A 77 -4.34 -4.83 6.49
N GLU A 78 -5.30 -5.02 7.39
CA GLU A 78 -5.90 -6.32 7.69
C GLU A 78 -6.51 -6.95 6.43
N ILE A 79 -7.30 -6.17 5.68
CA ILE A 79 -7.94 -6.61 4.44
C ILE A 79 -6.90 -7.04 3.40
N VAL A 80 -5.90 -6.22 3.08
CA VAL A 80 -4.89 -6.60 2.07
C VAL A 80 -4.08 -7.83 2.47
N THR A 81 -3.91 -8.08 3.77
CA THR A 81 -3.26 -9.31 4.25
C THR A 81 -4.14 -10.55 4.09
N GLY A 82 -5.44 -10.42 4.36
CA GLY A 82 -6.41 -11.49 4.18
C GLY A 82 -6.62 -11.87 2.71
N LEU A 83 -6.49 -10.90 1.79
CA LEU A 83 -6.66 -11.13 0.35
C LEU A 83 -5.62 -12.10 -0.23
N LEU A 84 -4.46 -12.28 0.41
CA LEU A 84 -3.42 -13.22 -0.02
C LEU A 84 -3.52 -14.62 0.63
N GLY A 85 -4.37 -14.79 1.63
CA GLY A 85 -4.41 -15.99 2.47
C GLY A 85 -5.80 -16.63 2.50
N ASP A 86 -6.61 -16.18 3.45
CA ASP A 86 -7.85 -16.84 3.87
C ASP A 86 -9.10 -16.33 3.13
N GLY A 87 -8.95 -15.31 2.30
CA GLY A 87 -10.06 -14.60 1.67
C GLY A 87 -10.66 -13.54 2.60
N VAL A 88 -11.30 -12.53 2.02
CA VAL A 88 -11.87 -11.40 2.76
C VAL A 88 -13.34 -11.25 2.41
N ASP A 89 -14.16 -10.89 3.40
CA ASP A 89 -15.56 -10.58 3.16
C ASP A 89 -15.71 -9.31 2.31
N ALA A 90 -16.52 -9.38 1.26
CA ALA A 90 -16.73 -8.26 0.35
C ALA A 90 -17.38 -7.04 1.04
N GLY A 91 -18.13 -7.26 2.13
CA GLY A 91 -18.71 -6.21 2.95
C GLY A 91 -17.68 -5.45 3.79
N GLU A 92 -16.62 -6.12 4.25
CA GLU A 92 -15.50 -5.47 4.93
C GLU A 92 -14.71 -4.58 3.97
N VAL A 93 -14.47 -5.05 2.75
CA VAL A 93 -13.84 -4.25 1.69
C VAL A 93 -14.66 -3.01 1.36
N ALA A 94 -16.00 -3.14 1.29
CA ALA A 94 -16.91 -2.03 0.99
C ALA A 94 -17.09 -1.02 2.15
N ALA A 95 -16.58 -1.32 3.34
CA ALA A 95 -16.60 -0.41 4.49
C ALA A 95 -15.36 0.50 4.56
N LEU A 96 -14.36 0.26 3.71
CA LEU A 96 -13.14 1.07 3.63
C LEU A 96 -13.40 2.45 3.01
N PRO A 97 -12.54 3.44 3.28
CA PRO A 97 -12.48 4.65 2.48
C PRO A 97 -12.31 4.31 0.99
N ALA A 98 -12.93 5.07 0.10
CA ALA A 98 -13.03 4.70 -1.32
C ALA A 98 -11.68 4.51 -2.04
N HIS A 99 -10.63 5.24 -1.63
CA HIS A 99 -9.27 5.06 -2.16
C HIS A 99 -8.66 3.72 -1.71
N GLU A 100 -8.90 3.31 -0.46
CA GLU A 100 -8.44 2.04 0.10
C GLU A 100 -9.27 0.86 -0.43
N GLU A 101 -10.59 0.99 -0.52
CA GLU A 101 -11.49 0.00 -1.13
C GLU A 101 -11.03 -0.33 -2.56
N HIS A 102 -10.83 0.71 -3.38
CA HIS A 102 -10.42 0.53 -4.76
C HIS A 102 -9.02 -0.09 -4.84
N PHE A 103 -8.06 0.40 -4.06
CA PHE A 103 -6.72 -0.17 -4.06
C PHE A 103 -6.70 -1.63 -3.59
N ALA A 104 -7.52 -2.01 -2.60
CA ALA A 104 -7.65 -3.40 -2.17
C ALA A 104 -8.18 -4.30 -3.31
N ARG A 105 -9.14 -3.81 -4.12
CA ARG A 105 -9.61 -4.51 -5.33
C ARG A 105 -8.55 -4.60 -6.44
N VAL A 106 -7.69 -3.59 -6.55
CA VAL A 106 -6.53 -3.61 -7.47
C VAL A 106 -5.53 -4.67 -7.03
N VAL A 107 -5.20 -4.73 -5.74
CA VAL A 107 -4.30 -5.74 -5.15
C VAL A 107 -4.86 -7.16 -5.32
N HIS A 108 -6.16 -7.36 -5.05
CA HIS A 108 -6.82 -8.65 -5.27
C HIS A 108 -6.93 -9.05 -6.75
N GLY A 109 -6.65 -8.12 -7.68
CA GLY A 109 -6.78 -8.35 -9.11
C GLY A 109 -8.22 -8.35 -9.62
N THR A 110 -9.21 -7.98 -8.81
CA THR A 110 -10.61 -7.84 -9.25
C THR A 110 -10.85 -6.58 -10.08
N ALA A 111 -10.05 -5.52 -9.87
CA ALA A 111 -10.13 -4.30 -10.68
C ALA A 111 -9.28 -4.38 -11.96
N ASN A 112 -8.12 -5.06 -11.94
CA ASN A 112 -7.16 -5.05 -13.06
C ASN A 112 -6.83 -6.46 -13.64
N GLN A 113 -7.57 -7.50 -13.24
CA GLN A 113 -7.50 -8.89 -13.73
C GLN A 113 -6.11 -9.54 -13.80
N SER A 114 -5.12 -9.09 -13.00
CA SER A 114 -3.78 -9.70 -12.97
C SER A 114 -3.12 -9.53 -11.60
N PRO A 115 -3.57 -10.29 -10.57
CA PRO A 115 -2.93 -10.27 -9.26
C PRO A 115 -1.47 -10.78 -9.30
N ASP A 116 -1.12 -11.60 -10.30
CA ASP A 116 0.26 -12.05 -10.54
C ASP A 116 1.22 -10.95 -11.04
N ASN A 117 0.71 -9.76 -11.40
CA ASN A 117 1.50 -8.65 -11.92
C ASN A 117 1.68 -7.49 -10.93
N LEU A 118 1.43 -7.71 -9.64
CA LEU A 118 1.73 -6.67 -8.65
C LEU A 118 3.24 -6.38 -8.62
N PRO A 119 3.64 -5.09 -8.65
CA PRO A 119 5.04 -4.72 -8.51
C PRO A 119 5.65 -5.22 -7.19
N ASP A 120 6.91 -5.64 -7.19
CA ASP A 120 7.66 -6.08 -5.98
C ASP A 120 7.52 -5.15 -4.76
N PRO A 121 7.53 -3.81 -4.90
CA PRO A 121 7.30 -2.90 -3.77
C PRO A 121 5.91 -3.08 -3.14
N VAL A 122 4.89 -3.40 -3.95
CA VAL A 122 3.53 -3.63 -3.48
C VAL A 122 3.43 -4.99 -2.78
N TRP A 123 4.10 -6.03 -3.30
CA TRP A 123 4.24 -7.30 -2.58
C TRP A 123 4.92 -7.11 -1.21
N SER A 124 5.99 -6.32 -1.18
CA SER A 124 6.72 -6.00 0.05
C SER A 124 5.83 -5.27 1.06
N PHE A 125 4.99 -4.33 0.60
CA PHE A 125 3.98 -3.69 1.43
C PHE A 125 3.00 -4.69 2.06
N VAL A 126 2.42 -5.59 1.27
CA VAL A 126 1.43 -6.54 1.81
C VAL A 126 2.07 -7.51 2.80
N HIS A 127 3.28 -7.98 2.53
CA HIS A 127 4.04 -8.81 3.48
C HIS A 127 4.33 -8.07 4.79
N ARG A 128 4.67 -6.77 4.72
CA ARG A 128 4.87 -5.92 5.89
C ARG A 128 3.59 -5.74 6.70
N CYS A 129 2.46 -5.47 6.03
CA CYS A 129 1.15 -5.39 6.67
C CYS A 129 0.84 -6.68 7.44
N ARG A 130 1.21 -7.83 6.87
CA ARG A 130 1.01 -9.13 7.53
C ARG A 130 1.84 -9.20 8.81
N GLN A 131 3.12 -8.85 8.75
CA GLN A 131 3.95 -8.83 9.95
C GLN A 131 3.39 -7.86 11.01
N GLU A 132 2.97 -6.65 10.63
CA GLU A 132 2.39 -5.67 11.54
C GLU A 132 1.11 -6.20 12.22
N VAL A 133 0.15 -6.71 11.45
CA VAL A 133 -1.13 -7.24 11.99
C VAL A 133 -0.91 -8.45 12.89
N PHE A 134 0.00 -9.36 12.51
CA PHE A 134 0.29 -10.55 13.31
C PHE A 134 1.10 -10.24 14.59
N LEU A 135 1.92 -9.18 14.59
CA LEU A 135 2.70 -8.76 15.76
C LEU A 135 1.89 -7.89 16.74
N ASP A 136 0.87 -7.17 16.28
CA ASP A 136 -0.03 -6.38 17.16
C ASP A 136 -1.11 -7.25 17.84
N ALA A 137 -1.25 -8.52 17.40
CA ALA A 137 -2.24 -9.47 17.92
C ALA A 137 -1.75 -10.33 19.12
N GLU A 138 -0.52 -10.11 19.62
CA GLU A 138 0.05 -10.76 20.82
C GLU A 138 0.10 -9.84 22.06
#